data_AF-A0A919M107-F1
#
_entry.id   AF-A0A919M107-F1
#
_cell.length_a   1.000
_cell.length_b   1.000
_cell.length_c   1.000
_cell.angle_alpha   90.00
_cell.angle_beta   90.00
_cell.angle_gamma   90.00
#
_symmetry.space_group_name_H-M   'P 1'
#
loop_
_entity.id
_entity.type
_entity.pdbx_description
1 polymer ?
#
loop_
_entity_poly.entity_id
_entity_poly.type
_entity_poly.pdbx_seq_one_letter_code
_entity_poly.pdbx_strand_id
1 'polypeptide(L)'
;MLTSLPSLQQLADRYLIWQTILPVVGVWCYLLDGMFIGATRGAEMRNSMAVAAAGFAVTLLTLPVLGNHGLWLALAVFLALRGLSLALIWRRHWRRGTWFS
;
A
#
# COMPACT_ATOMS: atom_id res chain seq x y z
N MET A 1 1.56 24.67 -25.08
CA MET A 1 1.93 23.40 -24.41
C MET A 1 1.30 23.41 -23.02
N LEU A 2 0.58 22.35 -22.62
CA LEU A 2 -0.08 22.26 -21.30
C LEU A 2 0.91 22.18 -20.12
N THR A 3 2.22 22.09 -20.40
CA THR A 3 3.33 21.95 -19.46
C THR A 3 3.91 23.27 -18.91
N SER A 4 3.49 24.44 -19.43
CA SER A 4 4.04 25.75 -19.05
C SER A 4 3.15 26.54 -18.08
N LEU A 5 2.17 25.90 -17.44
CA LEU A 5 1.36 26.50 -16.37
C LEU A 5 2.16 26.46 -15.06
N PRO A 6 2.61 27.61 -14.52
CA PRO A 6 3.43 27.65 -13.29
C PRO A 6 2.70 27.02 -12.09
N SER A 7 1.37 27.09 -12.08
CA SER A 7 0.50 26.46 -11.09
C SER A 7 0.58 24.94 -11.10
N LEU A 8 0.81 24.32 -12.26
CA LEU A 8 0.95 22.87 -12.40
C LEU A 8 2.33 22.39 -11.91
N GLN A 9 3.39 23.16 -12.14
CA GLN A 9 4.74 22.84 -11.64
C GLN A 9 4.82 22.91 -10.12
N GLN A 10 4.26 23.96 -9.50
CA GLN A 10 4.21 24.08 -8.04
C GLN A 10 3.37 22.98 -7.38
N LEU A 11 2.31 22.54 -8.07
CA LEU A 11 1.49 21.43 -7.62
C LEU A 11 2.25 20.09 -7.74
N ALA A 12 2.94 19.87 -8.86
CA ALA A 12 3.76 18.69 -9.09
C ALA A 12 4.87 18.57 -8.03
N ASP A 13 5.62 19.64 -7.76
CA ASP A 13 6.67 19.67 -6.74
C ASP A 13 6.17 19.25 -5.36
N ARG A 14 4.96 19.66 -4.99
CA ARG A 14 4.35 19.33 -3.70
C ARG A 14 3.96 17.83 -3.58
N TYR A 15 3.74 17.14 -4.69
CA TYR A 15 3.36 15.72 -4.70
C TYR A 15 4.51 14.78 -5.09
N LEU A 16 5.68 15.29 -5.49
CA LEU A 16 6.87 14.48 -5.78
C LEU A 16 7.29 13.58 -4.61
N ILE A 17 7.11 14.07 -3.37
CA ILE A 17 7.40 13.29 -2.16
C ILE A 17 6.55 12.01 -2.12
N TRP A 18 5.25 12.12 -2.41
CA TRP A 18 4.34 10.98 -2.47
C TRP A 18 4.69 10.02 -3.62
N GLN A 19 5.08 10.55 -4.78
CA GLN A 19 5.54 9.74 -5.91
C GLN A 19 6.81 8.95 -5.58
N THR A 20 7.65 9.43 -4.65
CA THR A 20 8.84 8.71 -4.20
C THR A 20 8.51 7.66 -3.13
N ILE A 21 7.61 7.98 -2.20
CA ILE A 21 7.22 7.08 -1.10
C ILE A 21 6.46 5.86 -1.61
N LEU A 22 5.52 6.05 -2.54
CA LEU A 22 4.66 4.98 -3.04
C LEU A 22 5.41 3.78 -3.64
N PRO A 23 6.41 3.93 -4.53
CA PRO A 23 7.14 2.78 -5.06
C PRO A 23 7.94 2.09 -3.97
N VAL A 24 8.56 2.83 -3.04
CA VAL A 24 9.34 2.25 -1.94
C VAL A 24 8.46 1.39 -1.03
N VAL A 25 7.25 1.86 -0.72
CA VAL A 25 6.27 1.10 0.08
C VAL A 25 5.65 -0.04 -0.73
N GLY A 26 5.31 0.22 -1.99
CA GLY A 26 4.60 -0.70 -2.88
C GLY A 26 5.43 -1.92 -3.29
N VAL A 27 6.76 -1.78 -3.45
CA VAL A 27 7.66 -2.89 -3.81
C VAL A 27 7.48 -4.09 -2.87
N TRP A 28 7.37 -3.86 -1.56
CA TRP A 28 7.18 -4.92 -0.58
C TRP A 28 5.83 -5.63 -0.73
N CYS A 29 4.77 -4.87 -1.01
CA CYS A 29 3.45 -5.42 -1.29
C CYS A 29 3.49 -6.34 -2.51
N TYR A 30 4.07 -5.88 -3.62
CA TYR A 30 4.12 -6.66 -4.86
C TYR A 30 5.00 -7.91 -4.75
N LEU A 31 6.14 -7.81 -4.05
CA LEU A 31 7.02 -8.96 -3.83
C LEU A 31 6.33 -10.05 -3.00
N LEU A 32 5.67 -9.65 -1.91
CA LEU A 32 4.94 -10.59 -1.06
C LEU A 32 3.69 -11.14 -1.77
N ASP A 33 2.95 -10.31 -2.51
CA ASP A 33 1.84 -10.78 -3.34
C ASP A 33 2.32 -11.89 -4.30
N GLY A 34 3.43 -11.69 -5.00
CA GLY A 34 4.01 -12.70 -5.91
C GLY A 34 4.38 -14.01 -5.20
N MET A 35 4.98 -13.92 -4.00
CA MET A 35 5.30 -15.10 -3.19
C MET A 35 4.05 -15.89 -2.77
N PHE A 36 3.00 -15.21 -2.31
CA PHE A 36 1.77 -15.86 -1.86
C PHE A 36 0.93 -16.42 -3.01
N ILE A 37 0.93 -15.75 -4.17
CA ILE A 37 0.34 -16.25 -5.41
C ILE A 37 1.06 -17.53 -5.86
N GLY A 38 2.39 -17.53 -5.86
CA GLY A 38 3.20 -18.71 -6.21
C GLY A 38 3.00 -19.88 -5.24
N ALA A 39 2.76 -19.59 -3.97
CA ALA A 39 2.41 -20.59 -2.96
C ALA A 39 0.92 -21.02 -2.97
N THR A 40 0.12 -20.53 -3.94
CA THR A 40 -1.32 -20.78 -4.10
C THR A 40 -2.18 -20.50 -2.86
N ARG A 41 -1.70 -19.66 -1.92
CA ARG A 41 -2.39 -19.31 -0.67
C ARG A 41 -3.36 -18.14 -0.82
N GLY A 42 -4.37 -18.31 -1.68
CA GLY A 42 -5.35 -17.26 -1.99
C GLY A 42 -6.23 -16.80 -0.81
N ALA A 43 -6.46 -17.67 0.19
CA ALA A 43 -7.25 -17.32 1.38
C ALA A 43 -6.58 -16.23 2.24
N GLU A 44 -5.27 -16.35 2.45
CA GLU A 44 -4.48 -15.36 3.19
C GLU A 44 -4.40 -14.03 2.44
N MET A 45 -4.29 -14.09 1.11
CA MET A 45 -4.28 -12.89 0.26
C MET A 45 -5.60 -12.12 0.37
N ARG A 46 -6.74 -12.81 0.35
CA ARG A 46 -8.07 -12.21 0.58
C ARG A 46 -8.18 -11.52 1.94
N ASN A 47 -7.72 -12.18 3.00
CA ASN A 47 -7.79 -11.60 4.35
C ASN A 47 -6.92 -10.34 4.46
N SER A 48 -5.72 -10.36 3.88
CA SER A 48 -4.83 -9.20 3.83
C SER A 48 -5.45 -8.01 3.11
N MET A 49 -6.19 -8.27 2.02
CA MET A 49 -6.90 -7.25 1.25
C MET A 49 -8.02 -6.61 2.07
N ALA A 50 -8.77 -7.39 2.84
CA ALA A 50 -9.83 -6.88 3.71
C ALA A 50 -9.27 -5.96 4.80
N VAL A 51 -8.16 -6.35 5.46
CA VAL A 51 -7.48 -5.51 6.45
C VAL A 51 -7.00 -4.20 5.82
N ALA A 52 -6.39 -4.26 4.64
CA ALA A 52 -5.92 -3.07 3.96
C ALA A 52 -7.07 -2.16 3.51
N ALA A 53 -8.18 -2.73 3.01
CA ALA A 53 -9.37 -1.97 2.63
C ALA A 53 -10.00 -1.24 3.83
N ALA A 54 -10.05 -1.90 5.00
CA ALA A 54 -10.52 -1.27 6.23
C ALA A 54 -9.60 -0.09 6.63
N GLY A 55 -8.28 -0.28 6.58
CA GLY A 55 -7.33 0.79 6.88
C GLY A 55 -7.40 1.95 5.89
N PHE A 56 -7.62 1.67 4.60
CA PHE A 56 -7.89 2.69 3.58
C PHE A 56 -9.15 3.50 3.93
N ALA A 57 -10.25 2.82 4.26
CA ALA A 57 -11.52 3.47 4.61
C ALA A 57 -11.38 4.37 5.85
N VAL A 58 -10.64 3.92 6.88
CA VAL A 58 -10.34 4.75 8.06
C VAL A 58 -9.49 5.96 7.67
N THR A 59 -8.50 5.77 6.79
CA THR A 59 -7.62 6.87 6.37
C THR A 59 -8.36 7.92 5.52
N LEU A 60 -9.43 7.53 4.82
CA LEU A 60 -10.32 8.48 4.12
C LEU A 60 -11.02 9.48 5.05
N LEU A 61 -11.13 9.19 6.36
CA LEU A 61 -11.64 10.18 7.31
C LEU A 61 -10.74 11.41 7.42
N THR A 62 -9.47 11.31 6.98
CA THR A 62 -8.53 12.44 6.95
C THR A 62 -8.69 13.32 5.72
N LEU A 63 -9.50 12.91 4.74
CA LEU A 63 -9.74 13.63 3.48
C LEU A 63 -10.25 15.07 3.67
N PRO A 64 -11.18 15.37 4.59
CA PRO A 64 -11.67 16.74 4.80
C PRO A 64 -10.58 17.69 5.30
N VAL A 65 -9.55 17.17 5.98
CA VAL A 65 -8.48 17.94 6.61
C VAL A 65 -7.29 18.12 5.67
N LEU A 66 -6.91 17.04 4.97
CA LEU A 66 -5.68 16.98 4.15
C LEU A 66 -5.94 17.12 2.65
N GLY A 67 -7.20 17.09 2.20
CA GLY A 67 -7.57 17.14 0.79
C GLY A 67 -6.86 16.05 -0.02
N ASN A 68 -6.19 16.44 -1.10
CA ASN A 68 -5.49 15.51 -2.00
C ASN A 68 -4.30 14.80 -1.31
N HIS A 69 -3.66 15.40 -0.31
CA HIS A 69 -2.65 14.70 0.49
C HIS A 69 -3.25 13.52 1.28
N GLY A 70 -4.52 13.63 1.67
CA GLY A 70 -5.26 12.55 2.31
C GLY A 70 -5.46 11.35 1.38
N LEU A 71 -5.67 11.58 0.07
CA LEU A 71 -5.76 10.50 -0.92
C LEU A 71 -4.43 9.76 -1.08
N TRP A 72 -3.33 10.51 -1.23
CA TRP A 72 -1.99 9.91 -1.33
C TRP A 72 -1.61 9.15 -0.06
N LEU A 73 -1.94 9.69 1.11
CA LEU A 73 -1.77 9.01 2.39
C LEU A 73 -2.61 7.73 2.46
N ALA A 74 -3.88 7.78 2.07
CA ALA A 74 -4.76 6.61 2.06
C ALA A 74 -4.20 5.51 1.15
N LEU A 75 -3.71 5.86 -0.04
CA LEU A 75 -3.08 4.92 -0.96
C LEU A 75 -1.79 4.32 -0.38
N ALA A 76 -0.95 5.15 0.23
CA ALA A 76 0.28 4.69 0.89
C ALA A 76 -0.01 3.74 2.06
N VAL A 77 -1.00 4.08 2.90
CA VAL A 77 -1.46 3.24 4.02
C VAL A 77 -2.02 1.92 3.49
N PHE A 78 -2.80 1.94 2.43
CA PHE A 78 -3.32 0.73 1.80
C PHE A 78 -2.21 -0.20 1.33
N LEU A 79 -1.22 0.32 0.59
CA LEU A 79 -0.06 -0.46 0.14
C LEU A 79 0.78 -0.98 1.31
N ALA A 80 1.02 -0.14 2.31
CA ALA A 80 1.77 -0.50 3.52
C ALA A 80 1.06 -1.62 4.29
N LEU A 81 -0.26 -1.52 4.50
CA LEU A 81 -1.04 -2.52 5.23
C LEU A 81 -1.09 -3.85 4.49
N ARG A 82 -1.19 -3.87 3.16
CA ARG A 82 -1.12 -5.12 2.40
C ARG A 82 0.24 -5.80 2.57
N GLY A 83 1.33 -5.06 2.36
CA GLY A 83 2.69 -5.57 2.55
C GLY A 83 2.92 -6.06 3.99
N LEU A 84 2.51 -5.28 4.99
CA LEU A 84 2.69 -5.62 6.40
C LEU A 84 1.83 -6.82 6.81
N SER A 85 0.58 -6.89 6.36
CA SER A 85 -0.32 -8.01 6.68
C SER A 85 0.23 -9.33 6.13
N LEU A 86 0.68 -9.33 4.87
CA LEU A 86 1.32 -10.50 4.26
C LEU A 86 2.63 -10.86 4.95
N ALA A 87 3.46 -9.87 5.30
CA ALA A 87 4.70 -10.09 6.03
C ALA A 87 4.44 -10.71 7.43
N LEU A 88 3.38 -10.28 8.12
CA LEU A 88 2.97 -10.83 9.41
C LEU A 88 2.44 -12.25 9.29
N ILE A 89 1.64 -12.54 8.26
CA ILE A 89 1.14 -13.89 7.95
C ILE A 89 2.32 -14.81 7.63
N TRP A 90 3.23 -14.37 6.77
CA TRP A 90 4.45 -15.10 6.43
C TRP A 90 5.31 -15.38 7.68
N ARG A 91 5.55 -14.36 8.51
CA ARG A 91 6.29 -14.50 9.78
C ARG A 91 5.58 -15.42 10.77
N ARG A 92 4.24 -15.49 10.76
CA ARG A 92 3.47 -16.46 11.56
C ARG A 92 3.68 -17.88 11.06
N HIS A 93 3.60 -18.14 9.76
CA HIS A 93 3.85 -19.47 9.20
C HIS A 93 5.29 -19.92 9.38
N TRP A 94 6.25 -19.01 9.17
CA TRP A 94 7.68 -19.28 9.39
C TRP A 94 7.95 -19.74 10.82
N ARG A 95 7.41 -19.02 11.83
CA ARG A 95 7.57 -19.41 13.26
C ARG A 95 6.88 -20.73 13.61
N ARG A 96 5.85 -21.12 12.88
CA ARG A 96 5.11 -22.37 13.11
C ARG A 96 5.68 -23.55 12.29
N GLY A 97 6.67 -23.33 11.42
CA GLY A 97 7.22 -24.35 10.54
C GLY A 97 6.25 -24.84 9.44
N THR A 98 5.07 -24.24 9.31
CA THR A 98 4.00 -24.69 8.39
C THR A 98 4.06 -24.02 7.02
N TRP A 99 5.23 -23.56 6.60
CA TRP A 99 5.38 -22.95 5.28
C TRP A 99 5.44 -24.00 4.17
N PHE A 100 6.12 -25.13 4.41
CA PHE A 100 6.30 -26.22 3.44
C PHE A 100 5.47 -27.47 3.73
N SER A 101 4.68 -27.45 4.81
CA SER A 101 3.78 -28.53 5.19
C SER A 101 2.34 -28.16 4.88
#